data_AF-A0A972AZ45-F1
#
_entry.id   AF-A0A972AZ45-F1
#
_cell.length_a   1.000
_cell.length_b   1.000
_cell.length_c   1.000
_cell.angle_alpha   90.00
_cell.angle_beta   90.00
_cell.angle_gamma   90.00
#
_symmetry.space_group_name_H-M   'P 1'
#
loop_
_entity.id
_entity.type
_entity.pdbx_description
1 polymer ?
#
loop_
_entity_poly.entity_id
_entity_poly.type
_entity_poly.pdbx_seq_one_letter_code
_entity_poly.pdbx_strand_id
1 'polypeptide(L)' 'LAGHQPGIGEIYMSTGCTYLCATGLLPLGLPANSEFWSAADEDWTSKKIWSGKDMPCDVAY' A
#
# COMPACT_ATOMS: atom_id res chain seq x y z
N LEU A 1 5.55 -11.72 13.34
CA LEU A 1 5.92 -11.95 11.93
C LEU A 1 6.32 -10.66 11.20
N ALA A 2 6.67 -9.56 11.88
CA ALA A 2 7.22 -8.39 11.20
C ALA A 2 8.63 -8.74 10.66
N GLY A 3 8.78 -8.77 9.33
CA GLY A 3 10.05 -9.09 8.65
C GLY A 3 10.24 -10.55 8.22
N HIS A 4 9.27 -11.44 8.48
CA HIS A 4 9.26 -12.81 7.95
C HIS A 4 7.92 -13.10 7.27
N GLN A 5 7.64 -12.38 6.19
CA GLN A 5 6.44 -12.52 5.38
C GLN A 5 6.87 -12.92 3.95
N PRO A 6 7.16 -14.21 3.68
CA PRO A 6 7.64 -14.62 2.35
C PRO A 6 6.60 -14.40 1.25
N GLY A 7 5.30 -14.36 1.60
CA GLY A 7 4.21 -14.14 0.66
C GLY A 7 4.16 -12.77 -0.01
N ILE A 8 4.78 -11.75 0.60
CA ILE A 8 4.88 -10.38 0.02
C ILE A 8 6.17 -10.16 -0.80
N GLY A 9 7.04 -11.17 -0.90
CA GLY A 9 8.32 -11.02 -1.58
C GLY A 9 8.13 -10.91 -3.09
N GLU A 10 8.62 -9.82 -3.68
CA GLU A 10 8.59 -9.61 -5.12
C GLU A 10 9.94 -9.96 -5.74
N ILE A 11 9.91 -10.74 -6.84
CA ILE A 11 11.13 -11.23 -7.50
C ILE A 11 11.79 -10.16 -8.36
N TYR A 12 11.01 -9.20 -8.86
CA TYR A 12 11.46 -8.21 -9.82
C TYR A 12 11.84 -6.87 -9.16
N MET A 13 11.01 -6.40 -8.22
CA MET A 13 11.15 -5.07 -7.62
C MET A 13 11.67 -5.17 -6.18
N SER A 14 12.97 -4.91 -6.01
CA SER A 14 13.65 -4.89 -4.70
C SER A 14 14.10 -3.49 -4.27
N THR A 15 13.75 -2.45 -5.04
CA THR A 15 14.06 -1.04 -4.77
C THR A 15 12.81 -0.19 -4.96
N GLY A 16 12.65 0.89 -4.18
CA GLY A 16 11.53 1.82 -4.33
C GLY A 16 11.47 2.43 -5.73
N CYS A 17 10.28 2.46 -6.32
CA CYS A 17 10.03 3.05 -7.63
C CYS A 17 9.46 4.47 -7.48
N THR A 18 10.18 5.49 -7.97
CA THR A 18 9.76 6.90 -7.85
C THR A 18 8.39 7.17 -8.49
N TYR A 19 8.07 6.50 -9.60
CA TYR A 19 6.75 6.59 -10.23
C TYR A 19 5.64 6.05 -9.31
N LEU A 20 5.91 4.93 -8.62
CA LEU A 20 4.97 4.37 -7.66
C LEU A 20 4.77 5.33 -6.47
N CYS A 21 5.82 6.00 -6.00
CA CYS A 21 5.68 7.03 -4.96
C CYS A 21 4.75 8.18 -5.37
N ALA A 22 4.71 8.55 -6.66
CA ALA A 22 3.83 9.61 -7.16
C ALA A 22 2.34 9.23 -7.09
N THR A 23 1.99 7.94 -7.00
CA THR A 23 0.59 7.49 -6.85
C THR A 23 -0.07 8.01 -5.56
N GLY A 24 0.72 8.31 -4.53
CA GLY A 24 0.23 8.95 -3.30
C GLY A 24 -0.35 10.36 -3.51
N LEU A 25 -0.09 11.00 -4.66
CA LEU A 25 -0.63 12.31 -5.00
C LEU A 25 -2.00 12.22 -5.71
N LEU A 26 -2.40 11.05 -6.22
CA LEU A 26 -3.67 10.88 -6.95
C LEU A 26 -4.90 11.35 -6.16
N PRO A 27 -5.01 11.09 -4.84
CA PRO A 27 -6.19 11.50 -4.09
C PRO A 27 -6.41 13.02 -4.06
N LEU A 28 -5.37 13.84 -4.27
CA LEU A 28 -5.48 15.30 -4.28
C LEU A 28 -6.41 15.84 -5.37
N GLY A 29 -6.68 15.04 -6.41
CA GLY A 29 -7.65 15.37 -7.46
C GLY A 29 -9.11 15.04 -7.11
N LEU A 30 -9.36 14.39 -5.96
CA LEU A 30 -10.69 13.95 -5.57
C LEU A 30 -11.52 15.10 -4.95
N PRO A 31 -12.85 15.10 -5.15
CA PRO A 31 -13.75 16.01 -4.45
C PRO A 31 -13.63 15.88 -2.92
N ALA A 32 -13.87 16.98 -2.19
CA ALA A 32 -13.76 17.00 -0.73
C ALA A 32 -14.71 16.02 -0.01
N ASN A 33 -15.83 15.65 -0.65
CA ASN A 33 -16.79 14.67 -0.15
C ASN A 33 -16.52 13.23 -0.64
N SER A 34 -15.37 12.97 -1.28
CA SER A 34 -14.97 11.61 -1.64
C SER A 34 -14.84 10.73 -0.40
N GLU A 35 -15.19 9.45 -0.54
CA GLU A 35 -15.01 8.46 0.53
C GLU A 35 -13.56 8.37 0.99
N PHE A 36 -12.59 8.63 0.10
CA PHE A 36 -11.18 8.68 0.46
C PHE A 36 -10.90 9.68 1.60
N TRP A 37 -11.63 10.79 1.67
CA TRP A 37 -11.47 11.84 2.68
C TRP A 37 -12.47 11.75 3.84
N SER A 38 -13.59 11.06 3.64
CA SER A 38 -14.75 11.12 4.54
C SER A 38 -15.13 9.79 5.20
N ALA A 39 -14.64 8.66 4.68
CA ALA A 39 -14.81 7.37 5.32
C ALA A 39 -14.00 7.27 6.63
N ALA A 40 -14.32 6.25 7.43
CA ALA A 40 -13.57 5.96 8.65
C ALA A 40 -12.14 5.52 8.32
N ASP A 41 -11.20 5.84 9.22
CA ASP A 41 -9.81 5.44 9.10
C ASP A 41 -9.67 3.92 8.97
N GLU A 42 -8.92 3.47 7.96
CA GLU A 42 -8.53 2.08 7.80
C GLU A 42 -7.01 1.94 7.85
N ASP A 43 -6.51 0.82 8.37
CA ASP A 43 -5.07 0.54 8.34
C ASP A 43 -4.59 0.45 6.88
N TRP A 44 -3.63 1.29 6.49
CA TRP A 44 -2.97 1.20 5.19
C TRP A 44 -2.03 -0.01 5.12
N THR A 45 -1.69 -0.43 3.90
CA THR A 45 -0.91 -1.65 3.60
C THR A 45 0.36 -1.78 4.46
N SER A 46 1.19 -0.74 4.51
CA SER A 46 2.43 -0.77 5.32
C SER A 46 2.16 -0.94 6.82
N LYS A 47 1.10 -0.32 7.37
CA LYS A 47 0.72 -0.48 8.78
C LYS A 47 0.25 -1.91 9.06
N LYS A 48 -0.54 -2.50 8.16
CA LYS A 48 -0.97 -3.90 8.24
C LYS A 48 0.25 -4.85 8.23
N ILE A 49 1.17 -4.68 7.29
CA ILE A 49 2.41 -5.47 7.19
C ILE A 49 3.25 -5.34 8.45
N TRP A 50 3.47 -4.11 8.96
CA TRP A 50 4.28 -3.89 10.16
C TRP A 50 3.65 -4.44 11.44
N SER A 51 2.32 -4.50 11.49
CA SER A 51 1.59 -5.18 12.57
C SER A 51 1.71 -6.71 12.54
N GLY A 52 2.38 -7.27 11.52
CA GLY A 52 2.59 -8.71 11.35
C GLY A 52 1.42 -9.44 10.69
N LYS A 53 0.49 -8.71 10.04
CA LYS A 53 -0.52 -9.33 9.17
C LYS A 53 0.18 -9.89 7.94
N ASP A 54 -0.20 -11.11 7.56
CA ASP A 54 0.28 -11.73 6.33
C ASP A 54 -0.54 -11.21 5.14
N MET A 55 0.13 -10.97 4.01
CA MET A 55 -0.45 -10.38 2.81
C MET A 55 0.16 -11.04 1.57
N PRO A 56 -0.59 -11.12 0.46
CA PRO A 56 -0.03 -11.58 -0.81
C PRO A 56 0.86 -10.49 -1.44
N CYS A 57 1.74 -10.90 -2.34
CA CYS A 57 2.49 -9.99 -3.20
C CYS A 57 1.53 -9.20 -4.10
N ASP A 58 1.87 -7.94 -4.37
CA ASP A 58 1.15 -7.11 -5.33
C ASP A 58 1.49 -7.57 -6.76
N VAL A 59 0.47 -7.75 -7.60
CA VAL A 59 0.64 -8.20 -8.98
C VAL A 59 -0.08 -7.24 -9.93
N ALA A 60 0.65 -6.72 -10.92
CA ALA A 60 0.05 -6.00 -12.04
C ALA A 60 -0.45 -7.03 -13.08
N TYR A 61 -1.73 -6.95 -13.45
CA TYR A 61 -2.34 -7.75 -14.51
C TYR A 61 -2.16 -7.11 -15.89
#